data_AF-A0A5J5I5G6-F1
#
_entry.id   AF-A0A5J5I5G6-F1
#
_cell.length_a   1.000
_cell.length_b   1.000
_cell.length_c   1.000
_cell.angle_alpha   90.00
_cell.angle_beta   90.00
_cell.angle_gamma   90.00
#
_symmetry.space_group_name_H-M   'P 1'
#
loop_
_entity.id
_entity.type
_entity.pdbx_description
1 polymer ?
#
loop_
_entity_poly.entity_id
_entity_poly.type
_entity_poly.pdbx_seq_one_letter_code
_entity_poly.pdbx_strand_id
1 'polypeptide(L)'
;MSVGFELFTNQVLSVMPGDCFSMVIIQQGKKWASSAGKDVYHVDRLILPNKRIAATGRIHYLSTSTTNSYEALQTIPCIPIPLSDKERPNMGVALAVSNEKLAAQMKKISYLSFVMQHSKGDIRVPLYLDPHAFKTISSTEFHLDLSRQLEKHLPFS
;
A
#
# COMPACT_ATOMS: atom_id res chain seq x y z
N MET A 1 19.60 -1.14 -3.32
CA MET A 1 18.58 -0.96 -2.26
C MET A 1 17.28 -1.52 -2.79
N SER A 2 16.42 -2.12 -1.97
CA SER A 2 15.09 -2.56 -2.43
C SER A 2 14.01 -1.76 -1.74
N VAL A 3 12.91 -1.48 -2.44
CA VAL A 3 11.85 -0.60 -1.97
C VAL A 3 10.47 -1.22 -2.13
N GLY A 4 9.55 -0.86 -1.24
CA GLY A 4 8.17 -1.29 -1.29
C GLY A 4 7.25 -0.31 -0.58
N PHE A 5 5.95 -0.52 -0.70
CA PHE A 5 4.94 0.24 0.01
C PHE A 5 3.95 -0.68 0.70
N GLU A 6 3.50 -0.24 1.87
CA GLU A 6 2.49 -0.90 2.66
C GLU A 6 1.40 0.14 2.97
N LEU A 7 0.14 -0.19 2.70
CA LEU A 7 -1.00 0.65 3.03
C LEU A 7 -1.57 0.22 4.36
N PHE A 8 -1.79 1.17 5.26
CA PHE A 8 -2.34 0.96 6.59
C PHE A 8 -3.61 1.77 6.78
N THR A 9 -4.42 1.38 7.76
CA THR A 9 -5.58 2.17 8.21
C THR A 9 -5.32 2.75 9.60
N ASN A 10 -5.74 4.00 9.84
CA ASN A 10 -5.74 4.67 11.15
C ASN A 10 -7.06 4.48 11.91
N GLN A 11 -8.09 3.97 11.25
CA GLN A 11 -9.40 3.69 11.84
C GLN A 11 -9.84 2.25 11.55
N VAL A 12 -10.93 1.82 12.18
CA VAL A 12 -11.53 0.52 11.84
C VAL A 12 -12.03 0.57 10.39
N LEU A 13 -11.70 -0.46 9.61
CA LEU A 13 -12.17 -0.62 8.23
C LEU A 13 -12.93 -1.94 8.10
N SER A 14 -14.17 -1.88 7.64
CA SER A 14 -14.95 -3.07 7.29
C SER A 14 -14.63 -3.50 5.86
N VAL A 15 -14.37 -4.78 5.67
CA VAL A 15 -14.16 -5.41 4.36
C VAL A 15 -15.14 -6.56 4.20
N MET A 16 -15.61 -6.78 2.99
CA MET A 16 -16.57 -7.81 2.61
C MET A 16 -15.93 -8.87 1.70
N PRO A 17 -16.53 -10.07 1.58
CA PRO A 17 -16.12 -11.03 0.57
C PRO A 17 -16.12 -10.41 -0.84
N GLY A 18 -15.01 -10.56 -1.55
CA GLY A 18 -14.79 -9.96 -2.86
C GLY A 18 -14.13 -8.59 -2.83
N ASP A 19 -14.00 -7.95 -1.65
CA ASP A 19 -13.20 -6.73 -1.55
C ASP A 19 -11.74 -7.03 -1.88
N CYS A 20 -11.13 -6.09 -2.60
CA CYS A 20 -9.73 -6.20 -2.95
C CYS A 20 -9.07 -4.83 -2.98
N PHE A 21 -7.76 -4.85 -2.72
CA PHE A 21 -6.89 -3.70 -2.81
C PHE A 21 -5.71 -4.11 -3.67
N SER A 22 -5.37 -3.30 -4.65
CA SER A 22 -4.19 -3.48 -5.50
C SER A 22 -3.28 -2.28 -5.34
N MET A 23 -1.98 -2.53 -5.26
CA MET A 23 -0.96 -1.50 -5.16
C MET A 23 0.13 -1.77 -6.19
N VAL A 24 0.61 -0.72 -6.85
CA VAL A 24 1.78 -0.81 -7.74
C VAL A 24 2.59 0.48 -7.64
N ILE A 25 3.90 0.36 -7.62
CA ILE A 25 4.81 1.51 -7.67
C ILE A 25 4.68 2.16 -9.04
N ILE A 26 4.52 3.48 -9.04
CA ILE A 26 4.66 4.31 -10.23
C ILE A 26 6.07 4.89 -10.19
N GLN A 27 6.79 4.79 -11.29
CA GLN A 27 8.10 5.38 -11.47
C GLN A 27 8.10 6.14 -12.79
N GLN A 28 8.47 7.43 -12.75
CA GLN A 28 8.47 8.31 -13.93
C GLN A 28 7.13 8.28 -14.70
N GLY A 29 6.02 8.21 -13.95
CA GLY A 29 4.66 8.15 -14.51
C GLY A 29 4.23 6.79 -15.06
N LYS A 30 5.07 5.74 -14.99
CA LYS A 30 4.76 4.39 -15.46
C LYS A 30 4.62 3.40 -14.31
N LYS A 31 3.66 2.46 -14.42
CA LYS A 31 3.50 1.37 -13.45
C LYS A 31 4.69 0.42 -13.56
N TRP A 32 5.36 0.15 -12.44
CA TRP A 32 6.43 -0.83 -12.36
C TRP A 32 5.83 -2.21 -12.10
N ALA A 33 5.63 -2.99 -13.16
CA ALA A 33 4.86 -4.24 -13.10
C ALA A 33 5.34 -5.23 -12.01
N SER A 34 6.66 -5.38 -11.80
CA SER A 34 7.20 -6.30 -10.77
C SER A 34 6.90 -5.86 -9.34
N SER A 35 6.47 -4.62 -9.11
CA SER A 35 6.02 -4.14 -7.80
C SER A 35 4.53 -4.41 -7.55
N ALA A 36 3.80 -4.96 -8.52
CA ALA A 36 2.37 -5.16 -8.38
C ALA A 36 2.07 -6.06 -7.17
N GLY A 37 1.14 -5.62 -6.34
CA GLY A 37 0.60 -6.39 -5.25
C GLY A 37 -0.91 -6.30 -5.18
N LYS A 38 -1.52 -7.32 -4.59
CA LYS A 38 -2.98 -7.45 -4.47
C LYS A 38 -3.35 -8.23 -3.22
N ASP A 39 -4.28 -7.69 -2.46
CA ASP A 39 -4.89 -8.36 -1.31
C ASP A 39 -6.38 -8.58 -1.59
N VAL A 40 -6.85 -9.83 -1.46
CA VAL A 40 -8.25 -10.23 -1.73
C VAL A 40 -8.87 -10.82 -0.47
N TYR A 41 -10.03 -10.30 -0.09
CA TYR A 41 -10.77 -10.70 1.11
C TYR A 41 -11.88 -11.68 0.71
N HIS A 42 -11.88 -12.88 1.29
CA HIS A 42 -12.91 -13.89 1.03
C HIS A 42 -13.95 -14.01 2.15
N VAL A 43 -13.79 -13.24 3.22
CA VAL A 43 -14.66 -13.23 4.41
C VAL A 43 -14.91 -11.80 4.86
N ASP A 44 -16.07 -11.55 5.47
CA ASP A 44 -16.37 -10.29 6.11
C ASP A 44 -15.54 -10.13 7.39
N ARG A 45 -14.87 -8.98 7.53
CA ARG A 45 -13.99 -8.71 8.68
C ARG A 45 -13.91 -7.22 9.01
N LEU A 46 -13.52 -6.95 10.26
CA LEU A 46 -13.07 -5.65 10.70
C LEU A 46 -11.53 -5.65 10.77
N ILE A 47 -10.92 -4.72 10.05
CA ILE A 47 -9.50 -4.42 10.15
C ILE A 47 -9.34 -3.33 11.19
N LEU A 48 -8.58 -3.61 12.25
CA LEU A 48 -8.38 -2.66 13.35
C LEU A 48 -7.42 -1.50 12.92
N PRO A 49 -7.41 -0.38 13.67
CA PRO A 49 -6.42 0.68 13.47
C PRO A 49 -4.98 0.16 13.50
N ASN A 50 -4.10 0.85 12.77
CA ASN A 50 -2.68 0.56 12.59
C ASN A 50 -2.40 -0.84 12.02
N LYS A 51 -3.36 -1.40 11.27
CA LYS A 51 -3.20 -2.66 10.55
C LYS A 51 -3.03 -2.41 9.06
N ARG A 52 -2.20 -3.26 8.46
CA ARG A 52 -1.92 -3.26 7.03
C ARG A 52 -3.13 -3.81 6.27
N ILE A 53 -3.55 -3.07 5.25
CA ILE A 53 -4.66 -3.40 4.37
C ILE A 53 -4.19 -3.85 2.99
N ALA A 54 -3.01 -3.39 2.53
CA ALA A 54 -2.45 -3.82 1.26
C ALA A 54 -0.92 -3.64 1.22
N ALA A 55 -0.24 -4.32 0.31
CA ALA A 55 1.19 -4.12 0.09
C ALA A 55 1.62 -4.39 -1.36
N THR A 56 2.76 -3.85 -1.78
CA THR A 56 3.37 -4.09 -3.09
C THR A 56 4.12 -5.43 -3.16
N GLY A 57 4.30 -5.95 -4.38
CA GLY A 57 5.21 -7.06 -4.70
C GLY A 57 4.68 -8.46 -4.42
N ARG A 58 3.39 -8.62 -4.08
CA ARG A 58 2.81 -9.91 -3.71
C ARG A 58 1.30 -10.00 -3.94
N ILE A 59 0.80 -11.20 -4.18
CA ILE A 59 -0.64 -11.49 -4.16
C ILE A 59 -0.96 -12.30 -2.90
N HIS A 60 -1.94 -11.87 -2.13
CA HIS A 60 -2.32 -12.49 -0.87
C HIS A 60 -3.84 -12.65 -0.81
N TYR A 61 -4.26 -13.87 -0.50
CA TYR A 61 -5.64 -14.28 -0.40
C TYR A 61 -5.96 -14.51 1.07
N LEU A 62 -6.84 -13.71 1.63
CA LEU A 62 -7.22 -13.82 3.03
C LEU A 62 -8.44 -14.74 3.13
N SER A 63 -8.19 -16.01 3.46
CA SER A 63 -9.21 -17.07 3.63
C SER A 63 -9.18 -17.74 5.01
N THR A 64 -10.19 -18.55 5.26
CA THR A 64 -10.80 -19.03 6.52
C THR A 64 -9.97 -19.92 7.47
N SER A 65 -8.65 -19.80 7.60
CA SER A 65 -8.01 -20.48 8.74
C SER A 65 -8.49 -19.82 10.04
N THR A 66 -9.28 -20.54 10.82
CA THR A 66 -9.90 -20.14 12.08
C THR A 66 -8.84 -19.76 13.11
N THR A 67 -8.39 -18.51 13.10
CA THR A 67 -7.80 -17.87 14.27
C THR A 67 -8.88 -17.00 14.90
N ASN A 68 -9.02 -17.12 16.22
CA ASN A 68 -9.95 -16.39 17.08
C ASN A 68 -10.42 -15.06 16.47
N SER A 69 -11.74 -14.81 16.51
CA SER A 69 -12.39 -13.56 16.05
C SER A 69 -11.84 -12.27 16.69
N TYR A 70 -10.90 -12.37 17.61
CA TYR A 70 -10.20 -11.29 18.30
C TYR A 70 -8.79 -11.00 17.75
N GLU A 71 -8.21 -11.85 16.89
CA GLU A 71 -6.93 -11.53 16.25
C GLU A 71 -7.10 -10.48 15.15
N ALA A 72 -6.27 -9.45 15.20
CA ALA A 72 -6.35 -8.33 14.29
C ALA A 72 -5.91 -8.76 12.88
N LEU A 73 -6.86 -8.78 11.94
CA LEU A 73 -6.58 -9.05 10.54
C LEU A 73 -5.55 -8.04 10.02
N GLN A 74 -4.42 -8.53 9.53
CA GLN A 74 -3.38 -7.73 8.91
C GLN A 74 -2.82 -8.49 7.71
N THR A 75 -2.65 -7.79 6.60
CA THR A 75 -2.03 -8.38 5.42
C THR A 75 -0.53 -8.59 5.60
N ILE A 76 0.07 -9.55 4.90
CA ILE A 76 1.51 -9.84 5.03
C ILE A 76 2.38 -8.64 4.55
N PRO A 77 3.65 -8.52 4.95
CA PRO A 77 4.51 -7.41 4.54
C PRO A 77 4.67 -7.29 3.02
N CYS A 78 5.09 -6.13 2.52
CA CYS A 78 5.45 -6.01 1.11
C CYS A 78 6.66 -6.91 0.79
N ILE A 79 6.82 -7.28 -0.48
CA ILE A 79 8.09 -7.79 -1.00
C ILE A 79 8.81 -6.60 -1.65
N PRO A 80 9.89 -6.07 -1.05
CA PRO A 80 10.61 -4.95 -1.63
C PRO A 80 11.26 -5.35 -2.96
N ILE A 81 11.13 -4.49 -3.96
CA ILE A 81 11.73 -4.69 -5.27
C ILE A 81 13.04 -3.90 -5.40
N PRO A 82 14.08 -4.45 -6.05
CA PRO A 82 15.33 -3.73 -6.25
C PRO A 82 15.11 -2.41 -6.98
N LEU A 83 15.59 -1.31 -6.39
CA LEU A 83 15.65 0.02 -7.01
C LEU A 83 17.06 0.23 -7.58
N SER A 84 17.15 0.49 -8.89
CA SER A 84 18.43 0.86 -9.50
C SER A 84 18.85 2.27 -9.07
N ASP A 85 20.15 2.48 -8.91
CA ASP A 85 20.69 3.80 -8.54
C ASP A 85 20.53 4.84 -9.66
N LYS A 86 20.25 4.42 -10.90
CA LYS A 86 20.02 5.30 -12.06
C LYS A 86 18.56 5.74 -12.22
N GLU A 87 17.67 5.28 -11.34
CA GLU A 87 16.21 5.22 -11.55
C GLU A 87 15.44 6.19 -10.63
N ARG A 88 16.11 7.27 -10.21
CA ARG A 88 15.91 7.93 -8.91
C ARG A 88 14.96 9.15 -8.78
N PRO A 89 14.22 9.65 -9.78
CA PRO A 89 13.15 10.60 -9.44
C PRO A 89 11.77 10.25 -10.00
N ASN A 90 10.76 10.74 -9.29
CA ASN A 90 9.33 10.63 -9.55
C ASN A 90 8.71 9.27 -9.22
N MET A 91 8.74 8.92 -7.93
CA MET A 91 8.05 7.75 -7.41
C MET A 91 6.68 8.10 -6.84
N GLY A 92 5.74 7.21 -7.09
CA GLY A 92 4.40 7.26 -6.55
C GLY A 92 3.83 5.87 -6.37
N VAL A 93 2.56 5.80 -6.05
CA VAL A 93 1.82 4.54 -5.95
C VAL A 93 0.50 4.68 -6.69
N ALA A 94 0.21 3.72 -7.57
CA ALA A 94 -1.13 3.50 -8.08
C ALA A 94 -1.84 2.54 -7.13
N LEU A 95 -3.04 2.94 -6.73
CA LEU A 95 -3.90 2.19 -5.83
C LEU A 95 -5.23 1.96 -6.52
N ALA A 96 -5.72 0.74 -6.45
CA ALA A 96 -7.04 0.37 -6.96
C ALA A 96 -7.79 -0.47 -5.93
N VAL A 97 -9.11 -0.31 -5.86
CA VAL A 97 -9.98 -1.06 -4.95
C VAL A 97 -11.18 -1.66 -5.67
N SER A 98 -11.88 -2.59 -5.02
CA SER A 98 -13.07 -3.28 -5.59
C SER A 98 -14.25 -2.37 -5.87
N ASN A 99 -14.49 -1.33 -5.04
CA ASN A 99 -15.68 -0.49 -5.14
C ASN A 99 -15.48 0.93 -4.60
N GLU A 100 -16.40 1.82 -4.95
CA GLU A 100 -16.32 3.26 -4.66
C GLU A 100 -16.44 3.59 -3.16
N LYS A 101 -17.27 2.82 -2.43
CA LYS A 101 -17.43 3.00 -0.98
C LYS A 101 -16.10 2.74 -0.27
N LEU A 102 -15.41 1.68 -0.67
CA LEU A 102 -14.09 1.33 -0.14
C LEU A 102 -13.04 2.37 -0.52
N ALA A 103 -13.10 2.89 -1.77
CA ALA A 103 -12.22 3.96 -2.22
C ALA A 103 -12.38 5.23 -1.37
N ALA A 104 -13.63 5.63 -1.10
CA ALA A 104 -13.95 6.81 -0.31
C ALA A 104 -13.51 6.66 1.16
N GLN A 105 -13.68 5.49 1.75
CA GLN A 105 -13.20 5.21 3.11
C GLN A 105 -11.68 5.26 3.18
N MET A 106 -11.01 4.53 2.29
CA MET A 106 -9.55 4.42 2.28
C MET A 106 -8.88 5.80 2.13
N LYS A 107 -9.42 6.71 1.29
CA LYS A 107 -8.86 8.07 1.13
C LYS A 107 -8.85 8.89 2.42
N LYS A 108 -9.76 8.60 3.36
CA LYS A 108 -9.90 9.33 4.62
C LYS A 108 -9.11 8.74 5.77
N ILE A 109 -8.98 7.42 5.79
CA ILE A 109 -8.49 6.71 6.97
C ILE A 109 -7.14 6.03 6.76
N SER A 110 -6.57 6.05 5.55
CA SER A 110 -5.32 5.33 5.27
C SER A 110 -4.07 6.22 5.27
N TYR A 111 -2.94 5.57 5.54
CA TYR A 111 -1.61 6.13 5.33
C TYR A 111 -0.72 5.09 4.66
N LEU A 112 0.33 5.54 3.97
CA LEU A 112 1.33 4.65 3.40
C LEU A 112 2.50 4.50 4.36
N SER A 113 3.18 3.36 4.31
CA SER A 113 4.53 3.20 4.82
C SER A 113 5.44 2.86 3.67
N PHE A 114 6.50 3.65 3.52
CA PHE A 114 7.58 3.37 2.60
C PHE A 114 8.56 2.40 3.26
N VAL A 115 8.84 1.28 2.59
CA VAL A 115 9.72 0.24 3.07
C VAL A 115 11.02 0.30 2.28
N MET A 116 12.14 0.43 2.97
CA MET A 116 13.48 0.35 2.40
C MET A 116 14.22 -0.82 3.02
N GLN A 117 14.62 -1.77 2.18
CA GLN A 117 15.42 -2.90 2.62
C GLN A 117 16.90 -2.63 2.34
N HIS A 118 17.68 -2.69 3.42
CA HIS A 118 19.14 -2.63 3.41
C HIS A 118 19.74 -3.91 3.98
N SER A 119 21.05 -4.08 3.83
CA SER A 119 21.79 -5.24 4.37
C SER A 119 21.69 -5.41 5.90
N LYS A 120 21.30 -4.35 6.62
CA LYS A 120 21.15 -4.34 8.09
C LYS A 120 19.70 -4.48 8.57
N GLY A 121 18.73 -4.64 7.65
CA GLY A 121 17.30 -4.78 7.97
C GLY A 121 16.39 -3.83 7.19
N ASP A 122 15.09 -3.95 7.44
CA ASP A 122 14.05 -3.14 6.82
C ASP A 122 13.79 -1.86 7.63
N ILE A 123 13.82 -0.72 6.96
CA ILE A 123 13.39 0.59 7.49
C ILE A 123 11.98 0.88 6.98
N ARG A 124 11.07 1.26 7.88
CA ARG A 124 9.69 1.65 7.55
C ARG A 124 9.48 3.11 7.90
N VAL A 125 9.13 3.91 6.91
CA VAL A 125 8.87 5.34 7.06
C VAL A 125 7.38 5.60 6.85
N PRO A 126 6.63 6.07 7.86
CA PRO A 126 5.24 6.44 7.65
C PRO A 126 5.14 7.69 6.77
N LEU A 127 4.30 7.60 5.74
CA LEU A 127 3.95 8.65 4.80
C LEU A 127 2.47 8.99 4.99
N TYR A 128 2.21 10.05 5.75
CA TYR A 128 0.86 10.54 5.95
C TYR A 128 0.37 11.19 4.65
N LEU A 129 -0.78 10.71 4.18
CA LEU A 129 -1.37 11.14 2.92
C LEU A 129 -2.21 12.38 3.17
N ASP A 130 -1.91 13.46 2.45
CA ASP A 130 -2.87 14.54 2.28
C ASP A 130 -4.04 14.00 1.42
N PRO A 131 -5.31 14.12 1.84
CA PRO A 131 -6.45 13.77 1.01
C PRO A 131 -6.43 14.41 -0.40
N HIS A 132 -5.76 15.56 -0.55
CA HIS A 132 -5.57 16.24 -1.84
C HIS A 132 -4.43 15.67 -2.69
N ALA A 133 -3.56 14.82 -2.14
CA ALA A 133 -2.49 14.14 -2.89
C ALA A 133 -3.03 13.03 -3.81
N PHE A 134 -4.28 12.60 -3.61
CA PHE A 134 -4.93 11.59 -4.43
C PHE A 134 -5.36 12.16 -5.79
N LYS A 135 -4.55 11.91 -6.83
CA LYS A 135 -4.99 12.11 -8.21
C LYS A 135 -5.93 10.97 -8.61
N THR A 136 -7.23 11.26 -8.61
CA THR A 136 -8.25 10.28 -8.96
C THR A 136 -8.22 9.99 -10.46
N ILE A 137 -8.09 8.71 -10.83
CA ILE A 137 -8.08 8.24 -12.24
C ILE A 137 -9.46 7.72 -12.62
N SER A 138 -10.11 7.00 -11.71
CA SER A 138 -11.49 6.54 -11.80
C SER A 138 -12.13 6.54 -10.40
N SER A 139 -13.39 6.13 -10.28
CA SER A 139 -14.04 6.06 -8.97
C SER A 139 -13.41 5.02 -8.02
N THR A 140 -12.60 4.09 -8.55
CA THR A 140 -11.94 3.03 -7.77
C THR A 140 -10.41 3.01 -7.92
N GLU A 141 -9.83 3.86 -8.76
CA GLU A 141 -8.38 3.95 -9.00
C GLU A 141 -7.85 5.37 -8.79
N PHE A 142 -6.69 5.48 -8.12
CA PHE A 142 -6.05 6.75 -7.80
C PHE A 142 -4.54 6.61 -7.73
N HIS A 143 -3.87 7.70 -8.07
CA HIS A 143 -2.42 7.83 -8.04
C HIS A 143 -2.00 8.78 -6.92
N LEU A 144 -0.97 8.38 -6.19
CA LEU A 144 -0.31 9.18 -5.17
C LEU A 144 1.07 9.54 -5.68
N ASP A 145 1.33 10.83 -5.90
CA ASP A 145 2.68 11.32 -6.15
C ASP A 145 3.40 11.51 -4.81
N LEU A 146 4.48 10.76 -4.60
CA LEU A 146 5.23 10.74 -3.35
C LEU A 146 6.63 11.34 -3.50
N SER A 147 6.94 11.90 -4.67
CA SER A 147 8.28 12.35 -5.04
C SER A 147 8.89 13.27 -3.98
N ARG A 148 8.15 14.32 -3.59
CA ARG A 148 8.59 15.28 -2.57
C ARG A 148 8.72 14.69 -1.17
N GLN A 149 7.87 13.73 -0.81
CA GLN A 149 7.93 13.11 0.52
C GLN A 149 9.15 12.18 0.61
N LEU A 150 9.48 11.49 -0.47
CA LEU A 150 10.55 10.50 -0.52
C LEU A 150 11.95 11.13 -0.68
N GLU A 151 12.05 12.36 -1.15
CA GLU A 151 13.33 13.10 -1.30
C GLU A 151 14.18 13.08 -0.02
N LYS A 152 13.55 13.11 1.16
CA LYS A 152 14.24 13.13 2.46
C LYS A 152 14.68 11.75 2.96
N HIS A 153 14.08 10.69 2.41
CA HIS A 153 14.24 9.32 2.89
C HIS A 153 15.10 8.47 1.97
N LEU A 154 15.23 8.89 0.71
CA LEU A 154 16.24 8.41 -0.20
C LEU A 154 17.46 9.32 -0.01
N PRO A 155 18.49 8.93 0.76
CA PRO A 155 19.67 9.78 0.94
C PRO A 155 20.34 9.97 -0.43
N PHE A 156 20.28 11.18 -0.94
CA PHE A 156 21.09 11.61 -2.06
C PHE A 156 22.31 12.34 -1.48
N SER A 157 23.49 11.94 -1.93
CA SER A 157 24.75 12.67 -1.72
C SER A 157 24.88 13.71 -2.82
#